data_AF-A0A2K8XBC6-F1
#
_entry.id   AF-A0A2K8XBC6-F1
#
_cell.length_a   1.000
_cell.length_b   1.000
_cell.length_c   1.000
_cell.angle_alpha   90.00
_cell.angle_beta   90.00
_cell.angle_gamma   90.00
#
_symmetry.space_group_name_H-M   'P 1'
#
loop_
_entity.id
_entity.type
_entity.pdbx_description
1 polymer ?
#
loop_
_entity_poly.entity_id
_entity_poly.type
_entity_poly.pdbx_seq_one_letter_code
_entity_poly.pdbx_strand_id
1 'polypeptide(L)' 'MNCNKCGSDKIIPDLRITDHAHGNVEKNLSIYIQKTDHIFFNKLEQGELIAQICCGCGGVELTINNTDGLWEAYKKSKE' A
#
# COMPACT_ATOMS: atom_id res chain seq x y z
N MET A 1 4.89 20.75 -4.41
CA MET A 1 5.36 19.40 -4.06
C MET A 1 6.49 19.07 -5.02
N ASN A 2 7.65 18.65 -4.52
CA ASN A 2 8.85 18.45 -5.33
C ASN A 2 9.40 17.06 -5.12
N CYS A 3 10.00 16.49 -6.15
CA CYS A 3 10.54 15.14 -6.11
C CYS A 3 11.79 15.11 -5.23
N ASN A 4 11.80 14.27 -4.20
CA ASN A 4 12.94 14.12 -3.30
C ASN A 4 14.22 13.61 -4.02
N LYS A 5 14.07 13.00 -5.19
CA LYS A 5 15.18 12.45 -5.99
C LYS A 5 15.80 13.45 -6.96
N CYS A 6 15.01 14.33 -7.59
CA CYS A 6 15.49 15.20 -8.67
C CYS A 6 15.05 16.67 -8.57
N GLY A 7 14.25 17.04 -7.56
CA GLY A 7 13.75 18.40 -7.36
C GLY A 7 12.60 18.83 -8.29
N SER A 8 12.27 18.04 -9.33
CA SER A 8 11.18 18.36 -10.26
C SER A 8 9.82 18.46 -9.56
N ASP A 9 8.98 19.38 -10.02
CA ASP A 9 7.58 19.58 -9.63
C ASP A 9 6.59 18.72 -10.44
N LYS A 10 7.07 17.97 -11.44
CA LYS A 10 6.26 17.10 -12.30
C LYS A 10 5.87 15.82 -11.58
N ILE A 11 5.03 15.95 -10.55
CA ILE A 11 4.55 14.85 -9.71
C ILE A 11 3.08 14.56 -9.96
N ILE A 12 2.76 13.27 -10.09
CA ILE A 12 1.41 12.74 -10.11
C ILE A 12 1.21 11.93 -8.81
N PRO A 13 0.42 12.43 -7.85
CA PRO A 13 0.13 11.73 -6.59
C PRO A 13 -1.09 10.79 -6.71
N ASP A 14 -1.34 10.04 -5.65
CA ASP A 14 -2.59 9.29 -5.40
C ASP A 14 -2.99 8.27 -6.48
N LEU A 15 -2.00 7.68 -7.15
CA LEU A 15 -2.25 6.67 -8.17
C LEU A 15 -2.52 5.30 -7.54
N ARG A 16 -3.54 4.62 -8.08
CA ARG A 16 -3.84 3.23 -7.72
C ARG A 16 -2.92 2.30 -8.49
N ILE A 17 -2.37 1.30 -7.78
CA ILE A 17 -1.66 0.19 -8.40
C ILE A 17 -2.66 -0.94 -8.59
N THR A 18 -2.90 -1.32 -9.84
CA THR A 18 -3.84 -2.40 -10.16
C THR A 18 -3.05 -3.66 -10.47
N ASP A 19 -3.47 -4.76 -9.86
CA ASP A 19 -3.03 -6.12 -10.18
C ASP A 19 -4.20 -6.88 -10.82
N HIS A 20 -3.90 -7.78 -11.75
CA HIS A 20 -4.89 -8.61 -12.43
C HIS A 20 -4.84 -10.02 -11.86
N ALA A 21 -5.84 -10.36 -11.06
CA ALA A 21 -5.97 -11.70 -10.49
C ALA A 21 -6.50 -12.71 -11.52
N HIS A 22 -6.59 -13.99 -11.13
CA HIS A 22 -7.16 -15.04 -11.97
C HIS A 22 -8.53 -14.63 -12.54
N GLY A 23 -8.68 -14.71 -13.87
CA GLY A 23 -9.87 -14.27 -14.58
C GLY A 23 -9.91 -12.79 -14.99
N ASN A 24 -8.76 -12.08 -15.00
CA ASN A 24 -8.65 -10.66 -15.35
C ASN A 24 -9.46 -9.71 -14.44
N VAL A 25 -9.74 -10.13 -13.21
CA VAL A 25 -10.40 -9.26 -12.24
C VAL A 25 -9.38 -8.25 -11.72
N GLU A 26 -9.65 -6.97 -11.96
CA GLU A 26 -8.86 -5.86 -11.40
C GLU A 26 -8.98 -5.82 -9.88
N LYS A 27 -7.83 -5.73 -9.21
CA LYS A 27 -7.75 -5.52 -7.76
C LYS A 27 -6.69 -4.48 -7.45
N ASN A 28 -6.94 -3.64 -6.46
CA ASN A 28 -5.90 -2.76 -5.92
C ASN A 28 -4.83 -3.60 -5.22
N LEU A 29 -3.56 -3.30 -5.50
CA LEU A 29 -2.45 -3.92 -4.80
C LEU A 29 -2.50 -3.54 -3.31
N SER A 30 -2.47 -4.54 -2.44
CA SER A 30 -2.67 -4.36 -1.00
C SER A 30 -1.72 -5.24 -0.19
N ILE A 31 -1.40 -4.78 1.02
CA ILE A 31 -0.62 -5.52 2.03
C ILE A 31 -1.56 -5.93 3.16
N TYR A 32 -1.30 -7.11 3.73
CA TYR A 32 -2.11 -7.70 4.80
C TYR A 32 -1.26 -8.06 6.01
N ILE A 33 -1.81 -7.83 7.21
CA ILE A 33 -1.25 -8.28 8.49
C ILE A 33 -2.26 -9.19 9.17
N GLN A 34 -1.80 -10.36 9.60
CA GLN A 34 -2.63 -11.32 10.32
C GLN A 34 -2.81 -10.87 11.78
N LYS A 35 -4.06 -10.69 12.23
CA LYS A 35 -4.34 -10.22 13.60
C LYS A 35 -4.33 -11.32 14.66
N THR A 36 -4.59 -12.58 14.31
CA THR A 36 -4.70 -13.71 15.26
C THR A 36 -4.40 -15.05 14.60
N ASP A 37 -3.94 -16.02 15.40
CA ASP A 37 -3.65 -17.41 15.00
C ASP A 37 -4.82 -18.39 15.28
N HIS A 38 -5.99 -17.87 15.63
CA HIS A 38 -7.14 -18.71 15.95
C HIS A 38 -7.87 -19.17 14.69
N ILE A 39 -7.90 -20.50 14.51
CA ILE A 39 -8.45 -21.33 13.42
C ILE A 39 -9.87 -20.94 12.93
N PHE A 40 -10.61 -20.08 13.65
CA PHE A 40 -12.01 -19.73 13.33
C PHE A 40 -12.25 -18.28 12.87
N PHE A 41 -11.31 -17.33 13.03
CA PHE A 41 -11.51 -15.95 12.58
C PHE A 41 -10.18 -15.31 12.12
N ASN A 42 -9.79 -15.58 10.87
CA ASN A 42 -8.69 -14.87 10.21
C ASN A 42 -9.12 -13.44 9.88
N LYS A 43 -9.14 -12.55 10.87
CA LYS A 43 -9.25 -11.11 10.62
C LYS A 43 -7.90 -10.62 10.13
N LEU A 44 -7.77 -10.39 8.83
CA LEU A 44 -6.64 -9.66 8.25
C LEU A 44 -6.89 -8.16 8.40
N GLU A 45 -5.87 -7.42 8.81
CA GLU A 45 -5.85 -5.97 8.56
C GLU A 45 -5.23 -5.73 7.20
N GLN A 46 -5.86 -4.88 6.40
CA GLN A 46 -5.43 -4.57 5.04
C GLN A 46 -5.08 -3.08 4.92
N GLY A 47 -4.07 -2.78 4.12
CA GLY A 47 -3.85 -1.45 3.55
C GLY A 47 -3.57 -1.53 2.05
N GLU A 48 -4.17 -0.63 1.28
CA GLU A 48 -3.95 -0.49 -0.15
C GLU A 48 -2.70 0.38 -0.42
N LEU A 49 -1.88 -0.06 -1.37
CA LEU A 49 -0.72 0.71 -1.80
C LEU A 49 -1.13 1.82 -2.76
N ILE A 50 -0.60 3.01 -2.50
CA ILE A 50 -0.81 4.22 -3.28
C ILE A 50 0.55 4.62 -3.86
N ALA A 51 0.58 4.92 -5.15
CA ALA A 51 1.79 5.32 -5.85
C ALA A 51 1.82 6.83 -6.11
N GLN A 52 3.02 7.39 -6.03
CA GLN A 52 3.35 8.73 -6.50
C GLN A 52 4.46 8.60 -7.54
N ILE A 53 4.26 9.22 -8.71
CA ILE A 53 5.23 9.15 -9.83
C ILE A 53 5.77 10.55 -10.13
N CYS A 54 7.08 10.67 -10.23
CA CYS A 54 7.75 11.84 -10.78
C CYS A 54 8.01 11.64 -12.28
N CYS A 55 7.34 12.41 -13.12
CA CYS A 55 7.56 12.39 -14.57
C CYS A 55 8.85 13.10 -15.00
N GLY A 56 9.55 13.78 -14.09
CA GLY A 56 10.85 14.40 -14.35
C GLY A 56 12.01 13.40 -14.40
N CYS A 57 11.99 12.39 -13.52
CA CYS A 57 13.06 11.40 -13.42
C CYS A 57 12.59 9.93 -13.46
N GLY A 58 11.28 9.68 -13.55
CA GLY A 58 10.70 8.34 -13.50
C GLY A 58 10.66 7.73 -12.10
N GLY A 59 10.97 8.51 -11.05
CA GLY A 59 10.94 8.02 -9.68
C GLY A 59 9.52 7.66 -9.23
N VAL A 60 9.37 6.47 -8.63
CA VAL A 60 8.14 6.03 -7.98
C VAL A 60 8.36 5.98 -6.46
N GLU A 61 7.40 6.51 -5.71
CA GLU A 61 7.30 6.39 -4.26
C GLU A 61 5.98 5.68 -3.93
N LEU A 62 6.00 4.81 -2.93
CA LEU A 62 4.83 4.06 -2.48
C LEU A 62 4.47 4.48 -1.06
N THR A 63 3.20 4.78 -0.86
CA THR A 63 2.59 4.95 0.45
C THR A 63 1.51 3.89 0.63
N ILE A 64 1.00 3.76 1.86
CA ILE A 64 -0.06 2.82 2.17
C ILE A 64 -1.16 3.56 2.92
N ASN A 65 -2.41 3.25 2.62
CA ASN A 65 -3.50 3.69 3.46
C ASN A 65 -3.53 2.86 4.77
N ASN A 66 -4.31 3.29 5.76
CA ASN A 66 -4.50 2.55 7.00
C ASN A 66 -3.19 2.24 7.80
N THR A 67 -2.28 3.21 7.88
CA THR A 67 -1.00 3.06 8.60
C THR A 67 -1.20 2.65 10.06
N ASP A 68 -2.17 3.26 10.74
CA ASP A 68 -2.42 3.03 12.17
C ASP A 68 -3.02 1.64 12.39
N GLY A 69 -4.00 1.23 11.59
CA GLY A 69 -4.59 -0.10 11.68
C GLY A 69 -3.56 -1.20 11.47
N LEU A 70 -2.70 -1.03 10.47
CA LEU A 70 -1.60 -1.96 10.21
C LEU A 70 -0.60 -2.02 11.37
N TRP A 71 -0.22 -0.88 11.94
CA TRP A 71 0.70 -0.86 13.08
C TRP A 71 0.11 -1.54 14.33
N GLU A 72 -1.15 -1.25 14.65
CA GLU A 72 -1.84 -1.90 15.77
C GLU A 72 -2.01 -3.41 15.55
N ALA A 73 -2.29 -3.83 14.32
CA ALA A 73 -2.34 -5.25 13.97
C ALA A 73 -0.98 -5.94 14.12
N TYR A 74 0.10 -5.29 13.69
CA TYR A 74 1.46 -5.81 13.84
C TYR A 74 1.83 -6.01 15.30
N LYS A 75 1.60 -5.01 16.15
CA LYS A 75 1.90 -5.11 17.58
C LYS A 75 1.19 -6.29 18.24
N LYS A 76 -0.11 -6.45 17.98
CA LYS A 76 -0.91 -7.57 18.51
C LYS A 76 -0.45 -8.93 18.00
N SER A 77 0.09 -9.02 16.78
CA SER A 77 0.63 -10.27 16.24
C SER A 77 1.96 -10.72 16.89
N LYS A 78 2.60 -9.85 17.68
CA LYS A 78 3.89 -10.11 18.33
C LYS A 78 3.77 -10.38 19.84
N GLU A 79 2.58 -10.25 20.40
CA GLU A 79 2.23 -10.62 21.78
C GLU A 79 2.00 -12.13 21.90
#